data_AF-A0A933S9I6-F1
#
_entry.id   AF-A0A933S9I6-F1
#
_cell.length_a   1.000
_cell.length_b   1.000
_cell.length_c   1.000
_cell.angle_alpha   90.00
_cell.angle_beta   90.00
_cell.angle_gamma   90.00
#
_symmetry.space_group_name_H-M   'P 1'
#
loop_
_entity.id
_entity.type
_entity.pdbx_description
1 polymer ?
#
loop_
_entity_poly.entity_id
_entity_poly.type
_entity_poly.pdbx_seq_one_letter_code
_entity_poly.pdbx_strand_id
1 'polypeptide(L)'
;MSAPFRWTTNRALAAAALALGLLATAGRPTRGHTVTLDTQELATIVESKVDHVSAAELADWIVAGKADYRLVDLRDEAAFAAYHIQDAENVPLTQ
;
A
#
# COMPACT_ATOMS: atom_id res chain seq x y z
N MET A 1 -34.54 28.13 49.77
CA MET A 1 -33.23 28.23 50.44
C MET A 1 -32.14 27.95 49.42
N SER A 2 -31.49 28.99 48.90
CA SER A 2 -30.46 28.86 47.86
C SER A 2 -29.13 28.48 48.52
N ALA A 3 -28.61 27.29 48.21
CA ALA A 3 -27.32 26.84 48.73
C ALA A 3 -26.18 27.68 48.12
N PRO A 4 -25.22 28.20 48.91
CA PRO A 4 -24.12 28.99 48.38
C PRO A 4 -23.19 28.10 47.55
N PHE A 5 -22.99 28.48 46.29
CA PHE A 5 -22.09 27.80 45.37
C PHE A 5 -20.64 27.92 45.88
N ARG A 6 -20.14 26.86 46.53
CA ARG A 6 -18.76 26.79 47.01
C ARG A 6 -17.83 26.28 45.90
N TRP A 7 -16.92 27.13 45.45
CA TRP A 7 -15.84 26.76 44.53
C TRP A 7 -14.76 25.99 45.27
N THR A 8 -14.77 24.67 45.10
CA THR A 8 -13.65 23.82 45.50
C THR A 8 -12.66 23.75 44.35
N THR A 9 -11.37 23.57 44.63
CA THR A 9 -10.30 23.39 43.62
C THR A 9 -10.67 22.36 42.55
N ASN A 10 -11.37 21.28 42.92
CA ASN A 10 -11.81 20.25 41.97
C ASN A 10 -12.85 20.77 40.96
N ARG A 11 -13.73 21.69 41.36
CA ARG A 11 -14.71 22.32 40.46
C ARG A 11 -14.05 23.33 39.53
N ALA A 12 -12.98 23.97 40.00
CA ALA A 12 -12.14 24.83 39.18
C ALA A 12 -11.46 24.07 38.05
N LEU A 13 -10.83 22.95 38.42
CA LEU A 13 -10.14 22.08 37.48
C LEU A 13 -11.13 21.46 36.47
N ALA A 14 -12.31 21.04 36.92
CA ALA A 14 -13.35 20.52 36.03
C ALA A 14 -13.84 21.57 35.01
N ALA A 15 -14.04 22.81 35.45
CA ALA A 15 -14.43 23.90 34.56
C ALA A 15 -13.33 24.26 33.55
N ALA A 16 -12.07 24.29 33.99
CA ALA A 16 -10.93 24.53 33.13
C ALA A 16 -10.74 23.41 32.09
N ALA A 17 -10.88 22.14 32.49
CA ALA A 17 -10.80 20.99 31.59
C ALA A 17 -11.91 21.02 30.53
N LEU A 18 -13.14 21.39 30.91
CA LEU A 18 -14.24 21.56 29.96
C LEU A 18 -13.98 22.70 28.96
N ALA A 19 -13.47 23.83 29.43
CA ALA A 19 -13.14 24.97 28.57
C ALA A 19 -12.04 24.60 27.56
N LEU A 20 -10.98 23.93 28.01
CA LEU A 20 -9.88 23.46 27.15
C LEU A 20 -10.34 22.40 26.15
N GLY A 21 -11.21 21.46 26.56
CA GLY A 21 -11.80 20.46 25.68
C GLY A 21 -12.65 21.08 24.57
N LEU A 22 -13.45 22.09 24.89
CA LEU A 22 -14.22 22.83 23.90
C LEU A 22 -13.31 23.58 22.91
N LEU A 23 -12.24 24.21 23.39
CA LEU A 23 -11.26 24.89 22.54
C LEU A 23 -10.52 23.92 21.60
N ALA A 24 -10.24 22.70 22.04
CA ALA A 24 -9.55 21.69 21.23
C ALA A 24 -10.34 21.29 19.97
N THR A 25 -11.68 21.33 20.02
CA THR A 25 -12.53 20.99 18.85
C THR A 25 -12.45 21.99 17.70
N ALA A 26 -11.95 23.21 17.94
CA ALA A 26 -11.73 24.21 16.90
C ALA A 26 -10.43 23.98 16.11
N GLY A 27 -9.52 23.13 16.62
CA GLY A 27 -8.32 22.73 15.91
C GLY A 27 -8.66 21.74 14.81
N ARG A 28 -8.30 22.06 13.56
CA ARG A 28 -8.28 21.08 12.45
C ARG A 28 -6.84 20.58 12.30
N PRO A 29 -6.45 19.43 12.90
CA PRO A 29 -5.12 18.86 12.71
C PRO A 29 -5.04 18.13 11.37
N THR A 30 -5.36 18.81 10.27
CA THR A 30 -5.05 18.30 8.93
C THR A 30 -3.68 18.79 8.56
N ARG A 31 -2.64 18.00 8.89
CA ARG A 31 -1.37 18.12 8.16
C ARG A 31 -1.66 17.73 6.72
N GLY A 32 -1.66 18.70 5.82
CA GLY A 32 -1.59 18.39 4.39
C GLY A 32 -0.30 17.61 4.15
N HIS A 33 -0.42 16.35 3.72
CA HIS A 33 0.73 15.61 3.20
C HIS A 33 1.00 16.12 1.79
N THR A 34 1.71 17.24 1.69
CA THR A 34 2.27 17.67 0.40
C THR A 34 3.49 16.80 0.14
N VAL A 35 3.33 15.75 -0.66
CA VAL A 35 4.44 14.97 -1.18
C VAL A 35 4.96 15.67 -2.42
N THR A 36 6.17 16.21 -2.35
CA THR A 36 6.91 16.66 -3.53
C THR A 36 7.35 15.42 -4.29
N LEU A 37 6.60 15.07 -5.33
CA LEU A 37 6.94 13.95 -6.21
C LEU A 37 8.08 14.40 -7.12
N ASP A 38 9.24 13.77 -6.97
CA ASP A 38 10.34 13.94 -7.90
C ASP A 38 10.02 13.13 -9.17
N THR A 39 9.66 13.83 -10.24
CA THR A 39 9.34 13.22 -11.54
C THR A 39 10.52 12.45 -12.14
N GLN A 40 11.75 12.75 -11.71
CA GLN A 40 12.98 12.09 -12.16
C GLN A 40 13.17 10.74 -11.44
N GLU A 41 12.75 10.63 -10.17
CA GLU A 41 12.68 9.37 -9.43
C GLU A 41 11.64 8.42 -10.05
N LEU A 42 10.46 8.94 -10.42
CA LEU A 42 9.44 8.16 -11.12
C LEU A 42 9.90 7.65 -12.48
N ALA A 43 10.64 8.46 -13.25
CA ALA A 43 11.22 8.03 -14.52
C ALA A 43 12.24 6.90 -14.34
N THR A 44 13.08 6.99 -13.30
CA THR A 44 14.08 5.96 -12.97
C THR A 44 13.43 4.63 -12.57
N ILE A 45 12.31 4.65 -11.84
CA ILE A 45 11.57 3.45 -11.45
C ILE A 45 10.95 2.77 -12.69
N VAL A 46 10.32 3.54 -13.58
CA VAL A 46 9.74 3.04 -14.84
C VAL A 46 10.81 2.47 -15.78
N GLU A 47 11.99 3.09 -15.78
CA GLU A 47 13.13 2.66 -16.60
C GLU A 47 13.82 1.41 -16.04
N SER A 48 13.69 1.14 -14.75
CA SER A 48 14.46 0.10 -14.09
C SER A 48 14.17 -1.33 -14.58
N LYS A 49 12.94 -1.65 -15.05
CA LYS A 49 12.55 -2.97 -15.62
C LYS A 49 13.17 -4.21 -14.93
N VAL A 50 13.48 -4.12 -13.64
CA VAL A 50 14.28 -5.14 -12.93
C VAL A 50 13.49 -6.43 -12.71
N ASP A 51 12.18 -6.36 -12.87
CA ASP A 51 11.22 -7.45 -12.71
C ASP A 51 10.85 -8.14 -14.03
N HIS A 52 11.42 -7.75 -15.16
CA HIS A 52 11.10 -8.32 -16.47
C HIS A 52 12.22 -9.20 -17.01
N VAL A 53 11.86 -10.41 -17.45
CA VAL A 53 12.72 -11.32 -18.21
C VAL A 53 12.26 -11.27 -19.67
N SER A 54 13.19 -11.11 -20.61
CA SER A 54 12.83 -11.12 -22.04
C SER A 54 12.53 -12.54 -22.54
N ALA A 55 11.77 -12.67 -23.64
CA ALA A 55 11.49 -13.98 -24.23
C ALA A 55 12.76 -14.72 -24.67
N ALA A 56 13.77 -13.99 -25.17
CA ALA A 56 15.04 -14.57 -25.57
C ALA A 56 15.83 -15.10 -24.37
N GLU A 57 15.87 -14.33 -23.28
CA GLU A 57 16.54 -14.72 -22.04
C GLU A 57 15.87 -15.94 -21.39
N LEU A 58 14.53 -15.97 -21.35
CA LEU A 58 13.80 -17.15 -20.89
C LEU A 58 14.10 -18.38 -21.77
N ALA A 59 14.17 -18.19 -23.10
CA ALA A 59 14.53 -19.28 -24.02
C ALA A 59 15.94 -19.81 -23.73
N ASP A 60 16.92 -18.92 -23.50
CA ASP A 60 18.27 -19.32 -23.11
C ASP A 60 18.29 -20.10 -21.79
N TRP A 61 17.48 -19.70 -20.80
CA TRP A 61 17.36 -20.41 -19.52
C TRP A 61 16.75 -21.80 -19.68
N ILE A 62 15.71 -21.95 -20.51
CA ILE A 62 15.08 -23.23 -20.82
C ILE A 62 16.09 -24.15 -21.50
N VAL A 63 16.80 -23.65 -22.52
CA VAL A 63 17.83 -24.43 -23.24
C VAL A 63 18.98 -24.82 -22.31
N ALA A 64 19.37 -23.93 -21.39
CA ALA A 64 20.41 -24.20 -20.39
C ALA A 64 19.96 -25.16 -19.26
N GLY A 65 18.68 -25.53 -19.20
CA GLY A 65 18.15 -26.40 -18.14
C GLY A 65 18.20 -25.74 -16.75
N LYS A 66 18.09 -24.40 -16.70
CA LYS A 66 18.11 -23.65 -15.44
C LYS A 66 16.86 -24.00 -14.61
N ALA A 67 17.04 -24.29 -13.32
CA ALA A 67 15.97 -24.79 -12.45
C ALA A 67 15.72 -23.94 -11.18
N ASP A 68 16.31 -22.75 -11.12
CA ASP A 68 16.20 -21.80 -10.00
C ASP A 68 14.99 -20.85 -10.14
N TYR A 69 14.05 -21.16 -11.03
CA TYR A 69 12.82 -20.40 -11.24
C TYR A 69 11.63 -21.34 -11.46
N ARG A 70 10.42 -20.80 -11.28
CA ARG A 70 9.17 -21.45 -11.65
C ARG A 70 8.50 -20.62 -12.73
N LEU A 71 8.08 -21.29 -13.80
CA LEU A 71 7.33 -20.65 -14.88
C LEU A 71 5.84 -20.80 -14.60
N VAL A 72 5.14 -19.68 -14.43
CA VAL A 72 3.71 -19.68 -14.09
C VAL A 72 2.92 -18.95 -15.17
N ASP A 73 1.93 -19.62 -15.75
CA ASP A 73 0.99 -19.03 -16.70
C ASP A 73 -0.30 -18.62 -15.97
N LEU A 74 -0.56 -17.32 -15.99
CA LEU A 74 -1.67 -16.68 -15.26
C LEU A 74 -2.97 -16.61 -16.07
N ARG A 75 -2.97 -17.07 -17.32
CA ARG A 75 -4.15 -17.10 -18.20
C ARG A 75 -5.14 -18.18 -17.75
N ASP A 76 -6.35 -18.11 -18.28
CA ASP A 76 -7.36 -19.15 -18.05
C ASP A 76 -6.95 -20.52 -18.62
N GLU A 77 -7.62 -21.56 -18.13
CA GLU A 77 -7.33 -22.96 -18.48
C GLU A 77 -7.47 -23.22 -19.99
N ALA A 78 -8.41 -22.56 -20.68
CA ALA A 78 -8.64 -22.79 -22.10
C ALA A 78 -7.50 -22.21 -22.95
N ALA A 79 -7.03 -21.00 -22.61
CA ALA A 79 -5.88 -20.37 -23.25
C ALA A 79 -4.58 -21.15 -22.99
N PHE A 80 -4.40 -21.67 -21.77
CA PHE A 80 -3.26 -22.53 -21.43
C PHE A 80 -3.30 -23.85 -22.21
N ALA A 81 -4.46 -24.52 -22.27
CA ALA A 81 -4.62 -25.78 -22.98
C ALA A 81 -4.45 -25.64 -24.51
N ALA A 82 -4.82 -24.49 -25.08
CA ALA A 82 -4.61 -24.21 -26.49
C ALA A 82 -3.11 -24.13 -26.84
N TYR A 83 -2.30 -23.46 -26.01
CA TYR A 83 -0.85 -23.40 -26.11
C TYR A 83 -0.24 -22.74 -24.87
N HIS A 84 0.86 -23.29 -24.37
CA HIS A 84 1.67 -22.71 -23.29
C HIS A 84 3.16 -23.02 -23.49
N ILE A 85 4.01 -22.29 -22.78
CA ILE A 85 5.45 -22.56 -22.75
C ILE A 85 5.68 -23.88 -22.00
N GLN A 86 6.60 -24.71 -22.50
CA GLN A 86 6.97 -25.97 -21.86
C GLN A 86 7.36 -25.74 -20.40
N ASP A 87 6.93 -26.66 -19.52
CA ASP A 87 7.15 -26.64 -18.07
C ASP A 87 6.45 -25.52 -17.28
N ALA A 88 5.59 -24.73 -17.92
CA ALA A 88 4.76 -23.74 -17.24
C ALA A 88 3.65 -24.41 -16.39
N GLU A 89 3.44 -23.91 -15.18
CA GLU A 89 2.30 -24.25 -14.32
C GLU A 89 1.14 -23.29 -14.57
N ASN A 90 -0.08 -23.79 -14.83
CA ASN A 90 -1.24 -22.92 -14.93
C ASN A 90 -1.78 -22.55 -13.55
N VAL A 91 -1.75 -21.25 -13.24
CA VAL A 91 -2.34 -20.69 -12.02
C VAL A 91 -3.19 -19.49 -12.44
N PRO A 92 -4.42 -19.72 -12.92
CA PRO A 92 -5.28 -18.64 -13.40
C PRO A 92 -5.51 -17.59 -12.30
N LEU A 93 -5.46 -16.31 -12.68
CA LEU A 93 -5.90 -15.26 -11.78
C LEU A 93 -7.41 -15.35 -11.64
N THR A 94 -7.88 -15.92 -10.52
CA THR A 94 -9.29 -15.81 -10.12
C THR A 94 -9.67 -14.33 -10.06
N GLN A 95 -10.63 -13.93 -10.88
CA GLN A 95 -11.42 -12.71 -10.71
C GLN A 95 -12.69 -13.06 -9.95
#